data_AF-A0A520K501-F1
#
_entry.id   AF-A0A520K501-F1
#
_cell.length_a   1.000
_cell.length_b   1.000
_cell.length_c   1.000
_cell.angle_alpha   90.00
_cell.angle_beta   90.00
_cell.angle_gamma   90.00
#
_symmetry.space_group_name_H-M   'P 1'
#
loop_
_entity.id
_entity.type
_entity.pdbx_description
1 polymer ?
#
loop_
_entity_poly.entity_id
_entity_poly.type
_entity_poly.pdbx_seq_one_letter_code
_entity_poly.pdbx_strand_id
1 'polypeptide(L)'
;MGNLEVGESGDAEVLLDKEVGDKYFKTVAILTYLVEKGQLYRSQVGKTFIQKLMYLIGKELNRDFGYRFHFYGPYSSLVEGGLNYASFLKSVDIHWDVNHGYFIKPRKNASVFTKILSDEEKEKIENVLSEYGRLTVQDLSIVATAYYLKERYELSEDDLIEAVGKMKSYDKKRIRELLETHGILE
;
A
#
# COMPACT_ATOMS: atom_id res chain seq x y z
N MET A 1 -26.29 -11.25 -50.92
CA MET A 1 -27.20 -10.85 -49.84
C MET A 1 -27.06 -11.92 -48.77
N GLY A 2 -26.44 -11.73 -47.62
CA GLY A 2 -26.12 -10.52 -46.87
C GLY A 2 -26.49 -10.84 -45.43
N ASN A 3 -25.48 -10.95 -44.55
CA ASN A 3 -25.47 -10.48 -43.17
C ASN A 3 -24.21 -11.02 -42.47
N LEU A 4 -23.29 -10.10 -42.17
CA LEU A 4 -22.25 -10.28 -41.16
C LEU A 4 -22.70 -9.42 -39.98
N GLU A 5 -23.03 -10.08 -38.87
CA GLU A 5 -23.33 -9.42 -37.60
C GLU A 5 -22.05 -8.80 -37.04
N VAL A 6 -22.14 -7.53 -36.67
CA VAL A 6 -21.10 -6.78 -35.98
C VAL A 6 -21.62 -6.55 -34.56
N GLY A 7 -21.07 -7.27 -33.58
CA GLY A 7 -21.54 -7.17 -32.21
C GLY A 7 -20.62 -7.87 -31.21
N GLU A 8 -19.37 -7.42 -31.07
CA GLU A 8 -18.46 -7.94 -30.02
C GLU A 8 -17.49 -6.88 -29.43
N SER A 9 -17.27 -5.72 -30.05
CA SER A 9 -16.23 -4.78 -29.58
C SER A 9 -16.69 -3.78 -28.49
N GLY A 10 -17.98 -3.43 -28.43
CA GLY A 10 -18.49 -2.38 -27.52
C GLY A 10 -18.69 -2.83 -26.08
N ASP A 11 -19.07 -4.08 -25.85
CA ASP A 11 -19.37 -4.59 -24.51
C ASP A 11 -18.10 -4.87 -23.70
N ALA A 12 -17.03 -5.31 -24.36
CA ALA A 12 -15.73 -5.53 -23.73
C ALA A 12 -15.10 -4.22 -23.24
N GLU A 13 -15.21 -3.13 -24.01
CA GLU A 13 -14.67 -1.81 -23.65
C GLU A 13 -15.42 -1.21 -22.44
N VAL A 14 -16.75 -1.35 -22.39
CA VAL A 14 -17.57 -0.90 -21.26
C VAL A 14 -17.33 -1.72 -19.98
N LEU A 15 -17.12 -3.04 -20.12
CA LEU A 15 -16.75 -3.92 -19.00
C LEU A 15 -15.36 -3.59 -18.47
N LEU A 16 -14.38 -3.38 -19.35
CA LEU A 16 -13.04 -2.94 -18.98
C LEU A 16 -13.07 -1.59 -18.25
N ASP A 17 -13.83 -0.61 -18.73
CA ASP A 17 -13.97 0.69 -18.07
C ASP A 17 -14.63 0.59 -16.69
N LYS A 18 -15.61 -0.31 -16.53
CA LYS A 18 -16.22 -0.61 -15.22
C LYS A 18 -15.25 -1.29 -14.26
N GLU A 19 -14.53 -2.31 -14.71
CA GLU A 19 -13.54 -3.02 -13.90
C GLU A 19 -12.38 -2.12 -13.50
N VAL A 20 -11.89 -1.30 -14.43
CA VAL A 20 -10.84 -0.31 -14.20
C VAL A 20 -11.35 0.75 -13.21
N GLY A 21 -12.56 1.28 -13.44
CA GLY A 21 -13.22 2.21 -12.52
C GLY A 21 -13.34 1.65 -11.11
N ASP A 22 -13.86 0.43 -10.97
CA ASP A 22 -14.00 -0.25 -9.68
C ASP A 22 -12.63 -0.47 -9.02
N LYS A 23 -11.60 -0.83 -9.81
CA LYS A 23 -10.24 -0.99 -9.30
C LYS A 23 -9.68 0.32 -8.70
N TYR A 24 -9.95 1.47 -9.34
CA TYR A 24 -9.53 2.78 -8.84
C TYR A 24 -10.34 3.21 -7.62
N PHE A 25 -11.67 3.08 -7.64
CA PHE A 25 -12.52 3.42 -6.49
C PHE A 25 -12.21 2.57 -5.26
N LYS A 26 -11.95 1.28 -5.46
CA LYS A 26 -11.52 0.39 -4.38
C LYS A 26 -10.17 0.78 -3.80
N THR A 27 -9.22 1.20 -4.65
CA THR A 27 -7.92 1.73 -4.18
C THR A 27 -8.10 2.98 -3.33
N VAL A 28 -8.97 3.92 -3.77
CA VAL A 28 -9.32 5.11 -2.98
C VAL A 28 -9.98 4.73 -1.65
N ALA A 29 -10.87 3.73 -1.64
CA ALA A 29 -11.51 3.24 -0.43
C ALA A 29 -10.51 2.68 0.57
N ILE A 30 -9.59 1.81 0.13
CA ILE A 30 -8.52 1.25 0.96
C ILE A 30 -7.63 2.36 1.53
N LEU A 31 -7.18 3.29 0.68
CA LEU A 31 -6.35 4.42 1.10
C LEU A 31 -7.04 5.32 2.12
N THR A 32 -8.32 5.62 1.89
CA THR A 32 -9.13 6.45 2.79
C THR A 32 -9.26 5.77 4.15
N TYR A 33 -9.58 4.46 4.16
CA TYR A 33 -9.70 3.67 5.38
C TYR A 33 -8.38 3.56 6.14
N LEU A 34 -7.28 3.28 5.42
CA LEU A 34 -5.94 3.23 5.97
C LEU A 34 -5.53 4.56 6.62
N VAL A 35 -5.80 5.69 5.95
CA VAL A 35 -5.50 7.02 6.48
C VAL A 35 -6.30 7.31 7.74
N GLU A 36 -7.59 6.94 7.75
CA GLU A 36 -8.47 7.13 8.91
C GLU A 36 -8.00 6.31 10.11
N LYS A 37 -7.84 4.99 9.95
CA LYS A 37 -7.45 4.08 11.03
C LYS A 37 -5.99 4.26 11.44
N GLY A 38 -5.12 4.65 10.51
CA GLY A 38 -3.71 4.92 10.78
C GLY A 38 -3.47 6.03 11.80
N GLN A 39 -4.41 6.98 11.96
CA GLN A 39 -4.31 8.02 12.99
C GLN A 39 -4.31 7.45 14.42
N LEU A 40 -4.84 6.24 14.63
CA LEU A 40 -4.84 5.58 15.94
C LEU A 40 -3.45 5.07 16.34
N TYR A 41 -2.54 4.91 15.38
CA TYR A 41 -1.23 4.32 15.58
C TYR A 41 -0.10 5.36 15.58
N ARG A 42 -0.32 6.51 14.94
CA ARG A 42 0.67 7.58 14.86
C ARG A 42 0.04 8.94 14.58
N SER A 43 0.65 9.99 15.12
CA SER A 43 0.22 11.39 14.93
C SER A 43 0.45 11.91 13.51
N GLN A 44 1.41 11.34 12.79
CA GLN A 44 1.72 11.70 11.41
C GLN A 44 1.59 10.49 10.47
N VAL A 45 0.49 10.46 9.72
CA VAL A 45 0.34 9.60 8.55
C VAL A 45 0.92 10.34 7.34
N GLY A 46 2.04 9.84 6.82
CA GLY A 46 2.75 10.41 5.67
C GLY A 46 2.81 9.45 4.48
N LYS A 47 3.28 9.95 3.33
CA LYS A 47 3.33 9.16 2.08
C LYS A 47 4.14 7.86 2.22
N THR A 48 5.28 7.89 2.89
CA THR A 48 6.10 6.68 3.08
C THR A 48 5.36 5.63 3.91
N PHE A 49 4.69 6.04 4.99
CA PHE A 49 3.88 5.14 5.81
C PHE A 49 2.77 4.47 4.97
N ILE A 50 2.03 5.26 4.20
CA ILE A 50 1.00 4.75 3.28
C ILE A 50 1.61 3.80 2.25
N GLN A 51 2.70 4.19 1.59
CA GLN A 51 3.35 3.38 0.56
C GLN A 51 3.84 2.03 1.09
N LYS A 52 4.33 1.95 2.33
CA LYS A 52 4.77 0.67 2.89
C LYS A 52 3.60 -0.17 3.41
N LEU A 53 2.62 0.41 4.09
CA LEU A 53 1.45 -0.35 4.52
C LEU A 53 0.57 -0.81 3.36
N MET A 54 0.42 -0.01 2.29
CA MET A 54 -0.31 -0.44 1.10
C MET A 54 0.35 -1.64 0.41
N TYR A 55 1.68 -1.79 0.51
CA TYR A 55 2.36 -2.98 0.01
C TYR A 55 1.96 -4.21 0.83
N LEU A 56 1.99 -4.12 2.16
CA LEU A 56 1.62 -5.21 3.07
C LEU A 56 0.11 -5.55 2.97
N ILE A 57 -0.76 -4.53 2.89
CA ILE A 57 -2.20 -4.70 2.65
C ILE A 57 -2.46 -5.38 1.30
N GLY A 58 -1.70 -5.02 0.26
CA GLY A 58 -1.80 -5.67 -1.05
C GLY A 58 -1.57 -7.17 -0.97
N LYS A 59 -0.66 -7.63 -0.10
CA LYS A 59 -0.44 -9.06 0.15
C LYS A 59 -1.65 -9.71 0.81
N GLU A 60 -2.14 -9.15 1.91
CA GLU A 60 -3.30 -9.71 2.64
C GLU A 60 -4.57 -9.74 1.78
N LEU A 61 -4.74 -8.73 0.92
CA LEU A 61 -5.89 -8.62 0.02
C LEU A 61 -5.70 -9.35 -1.32
N ASN A 62 -4.55 -10.01 -1.55
CA ASN A 62 -4.18 -10.58 -2.85
C ASN A 62 -4.37 -9.60 -4.02
N ARG A 63 -3.98 -8.34 -3.81
CA ARG A 63 -4.19 -7.23 -4.75
C ARG A 63 -2.86 -6.65 -5.20
N ASP A 64 -2.60 -6.76 -6.50
CA ASP A 64 -1.41 -6.13 -7.09
C ASP A 64 -1.62 -4.63 -7.32
N PHE A 65 -0.82 -3.85 -6.61
CA PHE A 65 -0.71 -2.41 -6.76
C PHE A 65 0.49 -1.99 -7.63
N GLY A 66 1.11 -2.90 -8.40
CA GLY A 66 2.17 -2.56 -9.35
C GLY A 66 3.46 -2.09 -8.67
N TYR A 67 3.82 -2.72 -7.55
CA TYR A 67 5.01 -2.37 -6.79
C TYR A 67 6.30 -2.73 -7.54
N ARG A 68 7.20 -1.76 -7.64
CA ARG A 68 8.55 -1.93 -8.18
C ARG A 68 9.61 -1.59 -7.15
N PHE A 69 10.80 -2.12 -7.35
CA PHE A 69 11.94 -1.79 -6.52
C PHE A 69 12.44 -0.38 -6.84
N HIS A 70 12.54 0.47 -5.82
CA HIS A 70 13.13 1.80 -5.90
C HIS A 70 14.24 1.93 -4.84
N PHE A 71 15.09 2.97 -4.93
CA PHE A 71 16.19 3.21 -3.99
C PHE A 71 15.75 3.26 -2.51
N TYR A 72 14.49 3.61 -2.25
CA TYR A 72 13.87 3.62 -0.92
C TYR A 72 12.99 2.39 -0.64
N GLY A 73 13.20 1.27 -1.34
CA GLY A 73 12.47 0.01 -1.21
C GLY A 73 11.24 -0.05 -2.13
N PRO A 74 10.26 -0.94 -1.87
CA PRO A 74 9.09 -1.09 -2.73
C PRO A 74 8.29 0.21 -2.79
N TYR A 75 7.93 0.62 -4.00
CA TYR A 75 7.10 1.79 -4.25
C TYR A 75 6.13 1.55 -5.40
N SER A 76 4.95 2.13 -5.29
CA SER A 76 3.92 2.05 -6.31
C SER A 76 3.47 3.45 -6.74
N SER A 77 3.62 3.71 -8.04
CA SER A 77 3.03 4.89 -8.69
C SER A 77 1.50 4.81 -8.72
N LEU A 78 0.92 3.60 -8.70
CA LEU A 78 -0.54 3.42 -8.62
C LEU A 78 -1.07 3.83 -7.25
N VAL A 79 -0.35 3.51 -6.17
CA VAL A 79 -0.69 3.97 -4.81
C VAL A 79 -0.56 5.48 -4.69
N GLU A 80 0.50 6.06 -5.27
CA GLU A 80 0.68 7.52 -5.31
C GLU A 80 -0.46 8.20 -6.09
N GLY A 81 -0.77 7.69 -7.27
CA GLY A 81 -1.88 8.17 -8.10
C GLY A 81 -3.23 8.04 -7.40
N GLY A 82 -3.48 6.90 -6.76
CA GLY A 82 -4.67 6.65 -5.96
C GLY A 82 -4.81 7.61 -4.78
N LEU A 83 -3.70 7.96 -4.12
CA LEU A 83 -3.68 8.93 -3.03
C LEU A 83 -3.97 10.35 -3.52
N ASN A 84 -3.40 10.75 -4.66
CA ASN A 84 -3.71 12.03 -5.29
C ASN A 84 -5.18 12.09 -5.74
N TYR A 85 -5.72 10.98 -6.27
CA TYR A 85 -7.12 10.89 -6.67
C TYR A 85 -8.07 10.91 -5.46
N ALA A 86 -7.71 10.23 -4.36
CA ALA A 86 -8.43 10.32 -3.09
C ALA A 86 -8.48 11.77 -2.57
N SER A 87 -7.39 12.51 -2.70
CA SER A 87 -7.37 13.94 -2.36
C SER A 87 -8.24 14.79 -3.29
N PHE A 88 -8.20 14.53 -4.60
CA PHE A 88 -9.07 15.18 -5.58
C PHE A 88 -10.56 14.95 -5.28
N LEU A 89 -10.92 13.72 -4.91
CA LEU A 89 -12.27 13.34 -4.48
C LEU A 89 -12.64 13.84 -3.07
N LYS A 90 -11.73 14.57 -2.40
CA LYS A 90 -11.90 15.11 -1.05
C LYS A 90 -12.20 14.02 -0.01
N SER A 91 -11.70 12.80 -0.21
CA SER A 91 -11.76 11.75 0.82
C SER A 91 -10.63 11.91 1.85
N VAL A 92 -9.49 12.44 1.42
CA VAL A 92 -8.35 12.79 2.27
C VAL A 92 -7.83 14.19 1.96
N ASP A 93 -7.14 14.78 2.93
CA ASP A 93 -6.33 15.99 2.78
C ASP A 93 -4.85 15.64 2.83
N ILE A 94 -4.06 16.28 1.97
CA ILE A 94 -2.61 16.15 1.94
C ILE A 94 -2.02 17.54 2.21
N HIS A 95 -1.27 17.67 3.30
CA HIS A 95 -0.57 18.88 3.68
C HIS A 95 0.93 18.61 3.73
N TRP A 96 1.73 19.55 3.24
CA TRP A 96 3.19 19.51 3.38
C TRP A 96 3.62 20.52 4.43
N ASP A 97 4.40 20.06 5.40
CA ASP A 97 5.12 20.88 6.35
C ASP A 97 6.61 20.84 6.00
N VAL A 98 7.28 22.00 6.05
CA VAL A 98 8.69 22.12 5.66
C VAL A 98 9.65 21.32 6.55
N ASN A 99 9.32 21.15 7.83
CA ASN A 99 10.18 20.50 8.81
C ASN A 99 9.86 19.02 8.99
N HIS A 100 8.61 18.63 8.79
CA HIS A 100 8.12 17.29 9.11
C HIS A 100 7.63 16.50 7.89
N GLY A 101 7.51 17.14 6.73
CA GLY A 101 7.05 16.51 5.48
C GLY A 101 5.54 16.38 5.39
N TYR A 102 5.04 15.30 4.76
CA TYR A 102 3.61 15.14 4.49
C TYR A 102 2.80 14.72 5.72
N PHE A 103 1.66 15.38 5.91
CA PHE A 103 0.56 14.98 6.79
C PHE A 103 -0.68 14.69 5.96
N ILE A 104 -1.23 13.50 6.14
CA ILE A 104 -2.39 13.03 5.40
C ILE A 104 -3.48 12.70 6.40
N LYS A 105 -4.67 13.27 6.21
CA LYS A 105 -5.80 13.16 7.15
C LYS A 105 -7.08 12.83 6.42
N PRO A 106 -8.01 12.08 7.03
CA PRO A 106 -9.32 11.85 6.43
C PRO A 106 -10.14 13.14 6.43
N ARG A 107 -11.01 13.31 5.42
CA ARG A 107 -12.02 14.38 5.38
C ARG A 107 -13.37 13.89 5.88
N LYS A 108 -14.29 14.83 6.16
CA LYS A 108 -15.66 14.53 6.64
C LYS A 108 -16.44 13.56 5.74
N ASN A 109 -16.17 13.56 4.43
CA ASN A 109 -16.84 12.68 3.46
C ASN A 109 -16.11 11.34 3.24
N ALA A 110 -15.03 11.06 3.99
CA ALA A 110 -14.28 9.82 3.91
C ALA A 110 -15.16 8.57 4.06
N SER A 111 -16.18 8.65 4.93
CA SER A 111 -17.08 7.54 5.26
C SER A 111 -17.89 7.00 4.09
N VAL A 112 -18.08 7.78 3.01
CA VAL A 112 -18.76 7.29 1.79
C VAL A 112 -17.87 6.27 1.07
N PHE A 113 -16.56 6.50 1.04
CA PHE A 113 -15.60 5.60 0.38
C PHE A 113 -15.34 4.34 1.20
N THR A 114 -15.29 4.45 2.53
CA THR A 114 -15.01 3.28 3.39
C THR A 114 -16.14 2.25 3.39
N LYS A 115 -17.36 2.64 3.01
CA LYS A 115 -18.50 1.73 2.78
C LYS A 115 -18.33 0.80 1.57
N ILE A 116 -17.40 1.12 0.66
CA ILE A 116 -17.09 0.27 -0.51
C ILE A 116 -16.33 -1.00 -0.07
N LEU A 117 -15.66 -0.96 1.08
CA LEU A 117 -14.92 -2.11 1.61
C LEU A 117 -15.87 -3.08 2.31
N SER A 118 -15.67 -4.38 2.06
CA SER A 118 -16.28 -5.42 2.88
C SER A 118 -15.68 -5.41 4.28
N ASP A 119 -16.35 -6.05 5.23
CA ASP A 119 -15.84 -6.14 6.60
C ASP A 119 -14.57 -7.01 6.67
N GLU A 120 -14.47 -8.06 5.84
CA GLU A 120 -13.24 -8.85 5.70
C GLU A 120 -12.06 -8.00 5.22
N GLU A 121 -12.27 -7.13 4.22
CA GLU A 121 -11.20 -6.24 3.74
C GLU A 121 -10.76 -5.25 4.80
N LYS A 122 -11.71 -4.69 5.57
CA LYS A 122 -11.41 -3.80 6.69
C LYS A 122 -10.62 -4.51 7.77
N GLU A 123 -11.01 -5.74 8.12
CA GLU A 123 -10.33 -6.57 9.10
C GLU A 123 -8.87 -6.83 8.69
N LYS A 124 -8.63 -7.21 7.43
CA LYS A 124 -7.27 -7.39 6.90
C LYS A 124 -6.43 -6.11 6.97
N ILE A 125 -7.01 -4.95 6.62
CA ILE A 125 -6.33 -3.66 6.75
C ILE A 125 -6.00 -3.35 8.23
N GLU A 126 -6.94 -3.62 9.13
CA GLU A 126 -6.76 -3.41 10.57
C GLU A 126 -5.73 -4.36 11.18
N ASN A 127 -5.63 -5.60 10.70
CA ASN A 127 -4.59 -6.55 11.10
C ASN A 127 -3.19 -6.06 10.69
N VAL A 128 -3.03 -5.59 9.45
CA VAL A 128 -1.76 -4.98 9.00
C VAL A 128 -1.43 -3.73 9.84
N LEU A 129 -2.42 -2.91 10.17
CA LEU A 129 -2.21 -1.74 11.03
C LEU A 129 -1.85 -2.12 12.47
N SER A 130 -2.48 -3.15 13.03
CA SER A 130 -2.22 -3.58 14.40
C SER A 130 -0.80 -4.11 14.56
N GLU A 131 -0.31 -4.83 13.55
CA GLU A 131 1.02 -5.41 13.52
C GLU A 131 2.11 -4.37 13.20
N TYR A 132 1.92 -3.56 12.17
CA TYR A 132 2.99 -2.70 11.62
C TYR A 132 2.78 -1.20 11.84
N GLY A 133 1.59 -0.77 12.27
CA GLY A 133 1.21 0.65 12.32
C GLY A 133 2.04 1.48 13.30
N ARG A 134 2.60 0.85 14.34
CA ARG A 134 3.47 1.50 15.35
C ARG A 134 4.94 1.53 14.96
N LEU A 135 5.33 0.83 13.90
CA LEU A 135 6.72 0.84 13.45
C LEU A 135 7.13 2.26 13.01
N THR A 136 8.39 2.58 13.26
CA THR A 136 9.01 3.77 12.69
C THR A 136 8.96 3.67 11.16
N VAL A 137 8.98 4.79 10.45
CA VAL A 137 8.99 4.76 8.96
C VAL A 137 10.20 3.99 8.42
N GLN A 138 11.28 4.00 9.20
CA GLN A 138 12.53 3.30 8.93
C GLN A 138 12.35 1.78 9.07
N ASP A 139 11.87 1.32 10.23
CA ASP A 139 11.61 -0.11 10.49
C ASP A 139 10.57 -0.67 9.51
N LEU A 140 9.50 0.08 9.27
CA LEU A 140 8.48 -0.30 8.29
C LEU A 140 9.06 -0.40 6.87
N SER A 141 10.03 0.45 6.53
CA SER A 141 10.74 0.37 5.25
C SER A 141 11.65 -0.84 5.17
N ILE A 142 12.25 -1.29 6.28
CA ILE A 142 13.04 -2.54 6.35
C ILE A 142 12.13 -3.73 6.09
N VAL A 143 11.06 -3.86 6.88
CA VAL A 143 10.07 -4.95 6.80
C VAL A 143 9.50 -5.08 5.38
N ALA A 144 8.98 -3.99 4.82
CA ALA A 144 8.42 -4.01 3.47
C ALA A 144 9.48 -4.36 2.40
N THR A 145 10.72 -3.90 2.56
CA THR A 145 11.82 -4.25 1.64
C THR A 145 12.16 -5.73 1.72
N ALA A 146 12.24 -6.28 2.93
CA ALA A 146 12.55 -7.69 3.14
C ALA A 146 11.49 -8.61 2.52
N TYR A 147 10.20 -8.33 2.76
CA TYR A 147 9.12 -9.06 2.09
C TYR A 147 9.21 -8.98 0.57
N TYR A 148 9.47 -7.78 0.03
CA TYR A 148 9.56 -7.59 -1.42
C TYR A 148 10.67 -8.42 -2.05
N LEU A 149 11.83 -8.48 -1.39
CA LEU A 149 12.97 -9.26 -1.85
C LEU A 149 12.73 -10.76 -1.69
N LYS A 150 12.25 -11.22 -0.52
CA LYS A 150 11.98 -12.63 -0.23
C LYS A 150 10.97 -13.25 -1.20
N GLU A 151 9.97 -12.49 -1.64
CA GLU A 151 8.96 -12.97 -2.60
C GLU A 151 9.48 -13.11 -4.04
N ARG A 152 10.52 -12.35 -4.41
CA ARG A 152 10.98 -12.23 -5.79
C ARG A 152 12.29 -12.95 -6.05
N TYR A 153 13.02 -13.23 -4.99
CA TYR A 153 14.36 -13.79 -5.04
C TYR A 153 14.47 -14.88 -3.97
N GLU A 154 15.03 -16.01 -4.36
CA GLU A 154 15.36 -17.12 -3.46
C GLU A 154 16.66 -16.77 -2.71
N LEU A 155 16.55 -15.87 -1.73
CA LEU A 155 17.66 -15.45 -0.89
C LEU A 155 17.72 -16.28 0.39
N SER A 156 18.92 -16.65 0.81
CA SER A 156 19.15 -17.11 2.18
C SER A 156 18.83 -15.99 3.18
N GLU A 157 18.64 -16.33 4.45
CA GLU A 157 18.40 -15.33 5.50
C GLU A 157 19.53 -14.31 5.61
N ASP A 158 20.77 -14.78 5.55
CA ASP A 158 21.96 -13.93 5.60
C ASP A 158 22.06 -13.03 4.37
N ASP A 159 21.76 -13.55 3.17
CA ASP A 159 21.74 -12.74 1.94
C ASP A 159 20.61 -11.71 1.95
N LEU A 160 19.45 -12.04 2.54
CA LEU A 160 18.33 -11.11 2.71
C LEU A 160 18.72 -9.96 3.65
N ILE A 161 19.30 -10.28 4.81
CA ILE A 161 19.80 -9.28 5.77
C ILE A 161 20.86 -8.39 5.09
N GLU A 162 21.79 -8.99 4.33
CA GLU A 162 22.83 -8.26 3.62
C GLU A 162 22.24 -7.32 2.56
N ALA A 163 21.30 -7.80 1.74
CA ALA A 163 20.65 -7.02 0.71
C ALA A 163 19.90 -5.82 1.31
N VAL A 164 19.10 -6.06 2.35
CA VAL A 164 18.37 -5.00 3.07
C VAL A 164 19.34 -4.02 3.73
N GLY A 165 20.42 -4.52 4.35
CA GLY A 165 21.46 -3.73 5.00
C GLY A 165 22.16 -2.78 4.04
N LYS A 166 22.56 -3.26 2.85
CA LYS A 166 23.17 -2.42 1.80
C LYS A 166 22.24 -1.29 1.34
N MET A 167 20.94 -1.54 1.28
CA MET A 167 19.95 -0.58 0.78
C MET A 167 19.53 0.45 1.82
N LYS A 168 19.54 0.07 3.10
CA LYS A 168 19.00 0.92 4.18
C LYS A 168 20.09 1.53 5.07
N SER A 169 21.32 1.04 4.99
CA SER A 169 22.44 1.44 5.84
C SER A 169 22.16 1.27 7.34
N TYR A 170 21.42 0.21 7.71
CA TYR A 170 21.13 -0.14 9.10
C TYR A 170 22.09 -1.18 9.63
N ASP A 171 22.20 -1.20 10.95
CA ASP A 171 22.85 -2.28 11.67
C ASP A 171 22.15 -3.62 11.38
N LYS A 172 22.94 -4.63 11.04
CA LYS A 172 22.44 -5.95 10.64
C LYS A 172 21.73 -6.67 11.78
N LYS A 173 22.13 -6.45 13.04
CA LYS A 173 21.47 -7.05 14.19
C LYS A 173 20.06 -6.49 14.33
N ARG A 174 19.88 -5.17 14.17
CA ARG A 174 18.54 -4.56 14.17
C ARG A 174 17.66 -5.08 13.03
N ILE A 175 18.23 -5.27 11.83
CA ILE A 175 17.48 -5.87 10.70
C ILE A 175 17.03 -7.28 11.08
N ARG A 176 17.95 -8.13 11.54
CA ARG A 176 17.64 -9.51 11.94
C ARG A 176 16.51 -9.56 12.98
N GLU A 177 16.65 -8.81 14.08
CA GLU A 177 15.64 -8.74 15.15
C GLU A 177 14.25 -8.35 14.61
N LEU A 178 14.18 -7.37 13.70
CA LEU A 178 12.92 -6.96 13.07
C LEU A 178 12.32 -8.07 12.21
N LEU A 179 13.15 -8.74 11.42
CA LEU A 179 12.67 -9.77 10.51
C LEU A 179 12.22 -11.03 11.27
N GLU A 180 12.91 -11.42 12.34
CA GLU A 180 12.49 -12.51 13.24
C GLU A 180 11.17 -12.15 13.96
N THR A 181 11.07 -10.93 14.50
CA THR A 181 9.87 -10.45 15.22
C THR A 181 8.59 -10.53 14.36
N HIS A 182 8.73 -10.32 13.05
CA HIS A 182 7.62 -10.32 12.10
C HIS A 182 7.55 -11.60 11.26
N GLY A 183 8.20 -12.69 11.68
CA GLY A 183 8.11 -14.01 11.02
C GLY A 183 8.61 -14.03 9.58
N ILE A 184 9.50 -13.09 9.21
CA ILE A 184 10.14 -13.06 7.90
C ILE A 184 11.34 -14.00 7.86
N LEU A 185 12.04 -14.15 8.99
CA LEU A 185 13.07 -15.16 9.22
C LEU A 185 12.53 -16.21 10.21
N GLU A 186 13.10 -17.42 10.17
CA GLU A 186 12.74 -18.55 11.05
C GLU A 186 13.70 -18.71 12.23
#